data_AF-A0A165LXV0-F1
#
_entry.id   AF-A0A165LXV0-F1
#
_cell.length_a   1.000
_cell.length_b   1.000
_cell.length_c   1.000
_cell.angle_alpha   90.00
_cell.angle_beta   90.00
_cell.angle_gamma   90.00
#
_symmetry.space_group_name_H-M   'P 1'
#
loop_
_entity.id
_entity.type
_entity.pdbx_description
1 polymer ?
#
loop_
_entity_poly.entity_id
_entity_poly.type
_entity_poly.pdbx_seq_one_letter_code
_entity_poly.pdbx_strand_id
1 'polypeptide(L)'
;MLSILFLQEYDARTGTDCECGRTDAGPRVWRCIDCTDNAVCCASCLKERHQRTPFHKVQRWNGQFFARQALCDVGVTVHLGHDGDRCPKVAEQDAVSMSIGDVTEIHAARVYRCNCAATGEDPTPLWEQLLLARLFPATFSESSTRSAYTFRLMEHWHLDIMQGKKLVYDYWLSLQRRTNVVANDLSGYKNFLRAGRYWRDLTSRRQSGQGHGIDAFLPANRYPGSVAIVCPACPE
;
A
#
# COMPACT_ATOMS: atom_id res chain seq x y z
N MET A 1 -12.50 11.27 30.38
CA MET A 1 -12.31 11.06 28.92
C MET A 1 -10.84 11.21 28.53
N LEU A 2 -10.21 12.37 28.77
CA LEU A 2 -8.77 12.57 28.47
C LEU A 2 -7.84 11.58 29.19
N SER A 3 -8.13 11.26 30.46
CA SER A 3 -7.41 10.23 31.22
C SER A 3 -7.45 8.84 30.56
N ILE A 4 -8.58 8.48 29.94
CA ILE A 4 -8.74 7.21 29.22
C ILE A 4 -7.92 7.22 27.93
N LEU A 5 -7.83 8.37 27.24
CA LEU A 5 -6.95 8.52 26.08
C LEU A 5 -5.47 8.36 26.47
N PHE A 6 -5.05 8.88 27.63
CA PHE A 6 -3.69 8.68 28.11
C PHE A 6 -3.38 7.22 28.49
N LEU A 7 -4.38 6.43 28.91
CA LEU A 7 -4.20 4.99 29.08
C LEU A 7 -3.91 4.26 27.74
N GLN A 8 -4.20 4.88 26.59
CA GLN A 8 -3.79 4.34 25.30
C GLN A 8 -2.33 4.67 24.96
N GLU A 9 -1.67 5.56 25.70
CA GLU A 9 -0.26 5.92 25.47
C GLU A 9 0.73 5.02 26.21
N TYR A 10 0.25 4.17 27.14
CA TYR A 10 1.07 3.23 27.89
C TYR A 10 0.33 1.91 28.15
N ASP A 11 1.03 0.79 28.06
CA ASP A 11 0.51 -0.53 28.44
C ASP A 11 1.37 -1.11 29.57
N ALA A 12 0.75 -1.49 30.68
CA ALA A 12 1.45 -2.01 31.87
C ALA A 12 2.24 -3.30 31.60
N ARG A 13 1.92 -4.03 30.53
CA ARG A 13 2.63 -5.25 30.13
C ARG A 13 3.91 -4.94 29.34
N THR A 14 4.17 -3.68 29.02
CA THR A 14 5.37 -3.28 28.26
C THR A 14 6.63 -3.67 29.02
N GLY A 15 7.56 -4.33 28.34
CA GLY A 15 8.81 -4.82 28.93
C GLY A 15 8.71 -6.20 29.60
N THR A 16 7.51 -6.75 29.80
CA THR A 16 7.33 -8.13 30.30
C THR A 16 7.53 -9.16 29.19
N ASP A 17 7.71 -10.42 29.58
CA ASP A 17 7.84 -11.53 28.63
C ASP A 17 6.53 -11.78 27.86
N CYS A 18 6.67 -12.21 26.61
CA CYS A 18 5.52 -12.48 25.76
C CYS A 18 4.94 -13.89 26.02
N GLU A 19 3.63 -13.97 26.23
CA GLU A 19 2.89 -15.23 26.47
C GLU A 19 2.78 -16.17 25.25
N CYS A 20 3.53 -15.91 24.18
CA CYS A 20 3.47 -16.69 22.94
C CYS A 20 4.15 -18.06 23.00
N GLY A 21 4.77 -18.42 24.14
CA GLY A 21 5.44 -19.72 24.34
C GLY A 21 6.75 -19.91 23.57
N ARG A 22 7.25 -18.88 22.88
CA ARG A 22 8.54 -18.93 22.17
C ARG A 22 9.69 -18.65 23.14
N THR A 23 10.71 -19.51 23.11
CA THR A 23 11.87 -19.44 24.00
C THR A 23 12.81 -18.26 23.70
N ASP A 24 12.73 -17.70 22.49
CA ASP A 24 13.52 -16.56 22.01
C ASP A 24 12.67 -15.29 21.84
N ALA A 25 11.41 -15.30 22.32
CA ALA A 25 10.58 -14.11 22.29
C ALA A 25 11.16 -13.07 23.26
N GLY A 26 11.75 -12.01 22.70
CA GLY A 26 12.10 -10.82 23.46
C GLY A 26 10.88 -10.15 24.12
N PRO A 27 11.09 -9.05 24.86
CA PRO A 27 10.06 -8.42 25.66
C PRO A 27 8.92 -7.86 24.79
N ARG A 28 7.75 -7.66 25.42
CA ARG A 28 6.62 -6.96 24.81
C ARG A 28 6.92 -5.48 24.67
N VAL A 29 7.37 -5.08 23.48
CA VAL A 29 7.71 -3.68 23.19
C VAL A 29 7.07 -3.19 21.89
N TRP A 30 6.28 -4.01 21.21
CA TRP A 30 5.67 -3.69 19.94
C TRP A 30 4.15 -3.69 20.05
N ARG A 31 3.49 -2.76 19.36
CA ARG A 31 2.03 -2.78 19.19
C ARG A 31 1.63 -2.29 17.80
N CYS A 32 0.49 -2.77 17.33
CA CYS A 32 -0.18 -2.20 16.16
C CYS A 32 -1.27 -1.22 16.61
N ILE A 33 -1.43 -0.12 15.88
CA ILE A 33 -2.46 0.89 16.16
C ILE A 33 -3.62 0.88 15.15
N ASP A 34 -3.52 0.05 14.10
CA ASP A 34 -4.60 -0.16 13.13
C ASP A 34 -5.42 -1.42 13.44
N CYS A 35 -4.83 -2.41 14.12
CA CYS A 35 -5.54 -3.58 14.61
C CYS A 35 -6.48 -3.21 15.77
N THR A 36 -7.62 -3.88 15.84
CA THR A 36 -8.56 -3.74 16.96
C THR A 36 -7.93 -4.22 18.28
N ASP A 37 -7.16 -5.30 18.22
CA ASP A 37 -6.27 -5.71 19.31
C ASP A 37 -4.96 -4.90 19.21
N ASN A 38 -4.78 -3.94 20.10
CA ASN A 38 -3.60 -3.08 20.19
C ASN A 38 -2.67 -3.46 21.36
N ALA A 39 -2.86 -4.66 21.95
CA ALA A 39 -2.03 -5.15 23.03
C ALA A 39 -0.54 -5.21 22.64
N VAL A 40 0.34 -4.90 23.59
CA VAL A 40 1.78 -5.04 23.37
C VAL A 40 2.19 -6.51 23.21
N CYS A 41 3.14 -6.76 22.31
CA CYS A 41 3.67 -8.08 21.97
C CYS A 41 5.15 -8.03 21.62
N CYS A 42 5.79 -9.18 21.49
CA CYS A 42 7.17 -9.28 21.02
C CYS A 42 7.27 -9.10 19.49
N ALA A 43 8.48 -8.87 18.97
CA ALA A 43 8.72 -8.68 17.53
C ALA A 43 8.24 -9.87 16.69
N SER A 44 8.46 -11.11 17.16
CA SER A 44 8.06 -12.33 16.44
C SER A 44 6.54 -12.45 16.31
N CYS A 45 5.80 -12.13 17.38
CA CYS A 45 4.33 -12.09 17.33
C CYS A 45 3.83 -10.99 16.41
N LEU A 46 4.45 -9.80 16.46
CA LEU A 46 4.08 -8.70 15.58
C LEU A 46 4.26 -9.11 14.11
N LYS A 47 5.43 -9.67 13.76
CA LYS A 47 5.76 -10.14 12.41
C LYS A 47 4.75 -11.16 11.90
N GLU A 48 4.48 -12.19 12.67
CA GLU A 48 3.54 -13.26 12.28
C GLU A 48 2.14 -12.72 12.01
N ARG A 49 1.61 -11.89 12.93
CA ARG A 49 0.28 -11.27 12.77
C ARG A 49 0.18 -10.40 11.52
N HIS A 50 1.26 -9.72 11.16
CA HIS A 50 1.25 -8.71 10.09
C HIS A 50 1.86 -9.17 8.77
N GLN A 51 2.25 -10.44 8.64
CA GLN A 51 2.79 -10.97 7.39
C GLN A 51 1.77 -10.86 6.23
N ARG A 52 0.47 -10.89 6.54
CA ARG A 52 -0.63 -10.69 5.58
C ARG A 52 -1.26 -9.29 5.62
N THR A 53 -0.82 -8.43 6.53
CA THR A 53 -1.26 -7.03 6.64
C THR A 53 -0.04 -6.11 6.79
N PRO A 54 0.83 -6.05 5.77
CA PRO A 54 2.15 -5.40 5.86
C PRO A 54 2.09 -3.87 5.90
N PHE A 55 0.90 -3.27 5.76
CA PHE A 55 0.67 -1.82 5.69
C PHE A 55 -0.13 -1.28 6.88
N HIS A 56 -0.06 -1.95 8.02
CA HIS A 56 -0.58 -1.41 9.28
C HIS A 56 0.49 -0.59 9.99
N LYS A 57 0.05 0.49 10.65
CA LYS A 57 0.88 1.30 11.52
C LYS A 57 1.26 0.53 12.77
N VAL A 58 2.53 0.59 13.12
CA VAL A 58 3.07 0.01 14.35
C VAL A 58 3.88 1.03 15.14
N GLN A 59 4.00 0.75 16.43
CA GLN A 59 4.84 1.50 17.34
C GLN A 59 5.71 0.56 18.17
N ARG A 60 6.89 1.05 18.55
CA ARG A 60 7.82 0.39 19.44
C ARG A 60 8.03 1.25 20.69
N TRP A 61 7.99 0.61 21.85
CA TRP A 61 8.43 1.22 23.09
C TRP A 61 9.94 1.43 23.08
N ASN A 62 10.38 2.68 23.26
CA ASN A 62 11.80 3.05 23.29
C ASN A 62 12.35 3.26 24.72
N GLY A 63 11.56 2.95 25.75
CA GLY A 63 11.88 3.23 27.17
C GLY A 63 11.14 4.42 27.75
N GLN A 64 10.69 5.35 26.90
CA GLN A 64 9.98 6.57 27.33
C GLN A 64 8.59 6.69 26.74
N PHE A 65 8.41 6.37 25.46
CA PHE A 65 7.14 6.44 24.75
C PHE A 65 7.07 5.43 23.59
N PHE A 66 5.88 5.27 23.01
CA PHE A 66 5.68 4.49 21.79
C PHE A 66 6.06 5.31 20.55
N ALA A 67 7.27 5.08 20.05
CA ALA A 67 7.75 5.69 18.81
C ALA A 67 7.20 4.91 17.60
N ARG A 68 6.81 5.63 16.54
CA ARG A 68 6.45 4.99 15.26
C ARG A 68 7.66 4.28 14.66
N GLN A 69 7.42 3.14 14.05
CA GLN A 69 8.42 2.28 13.40
C GLN A 69 7.76 1.60 12.20
N ALA A 70 8.55 1.02 11.29
CA ALA A 70 8.02 0.29 10.16
C ALA A 70 7.96 -1.21 10.44
N LEU A 71 6.96 -1.88 9.85
CA LEU A 71 6.85 -3.35 9.93
C LEU A 71 8.05 -4.06 9.29
N CYS A 72 8.72 -3.43 8.30
CA CYS A 72 9.94 -3.98 7.71
C CYS A 72 11.11 -4.06 8.71
N ASP A 73 11.11 -3.23 9.76
CA ASP A 73 12.16 -3.22 10.79
C ASP A 73 12.11 -4.45 11.69
N VAL A 74 10.93 -5.10 11.80
CA VAL A 74 10.76 -6.40 12.46
C VAL A 74 10.76 -7.57 11.48
N GLY A 75 11.11 -7.31 10.21
CA GLY A 75 11.28 -8.34 9.19
C GLY A 75 9.99 -8.81 8.52
N VAL A 76 8.90 -8.03 8.57
CA VAL A 76 7.76 -8.23 7.65
C VAL A 76 8.19 -7.84 6.25
N THR A 77 7.84 -8.68 5.29
CA THR A 77 8.23 -8.50 3.88
C THR A 77 7.03 -8.74 2.99
N VAL A 78 7.01 -8.10 1.82
CA VAL A 78 5.94 -8.25 0.82
C VAL A 78 6.47 -9.16 -0.27
N HIS A 79 5.83 -10.30 -0.49
CA HIS A 79 6.16 -11.20 -1.59
C HIS A 79 5.13 -11.05 -2.71
N LEU A 80 5.62 -10.84 -3.93
CA LEU A 80 4.78 -10.79 -5.12
C LEU A 80 4.63 -12.20 -5.70
N GLY A 81 3.45 -12.51 -6.20
CA GLY A 81 3.09 -13.87 -6.63
C GLY A 81 2.88 -14.83 -5.47
N HIS A 82 2.65 -16.11 -5.79
CA HIS A 82 2.47 -17.20 -4.81
C HIS A 82 1.50 -16.89 -3.66
N ASP A 83 0.41 -16.17 -3.93
CA ASP A 83 -0.57 -15.74 -2.91
C ASP A 83 0.04 -15.03 -1.67
N GLY A 84 1.19 -14.40 -1.86
CA GLY A 84 1.93 -13.70 -0.81
C GLY A 84 2.97 -14.55 -0.08
N ASP A 85 3.16 -15.81 -0.46
CA ASP A 85 4.24 -16.65 0.04
C ASP A 85 5.58 -16.32 -0.64
N ARG A 86 6.68 -16.62 0.06
CA ARG A 86 8.03 -16.37 -0.47
C ARG A 86 8.29 -17.28 -1.68
N CYS A 87 8.61 -16.67 -2.82
CA CYS A 87 9.02 -17.41 -4.01
C CYS A 87 10.26 -18.29 -3.72
N PRO A 88 10.28 -19.57 -4.11
CA PRO A 88 11.44 -20.45 -3.88
C PRO A 88 12.67 -20.05 -4.70
N LYS A 89 12.48 -19.24 -5.75
CA LYS A 89 13.55 -18.76 -6.65
C LYS A 89 14.10 -17.38 -6.26
N VAL A 90 13.80 -16.86 -5.06
CA VAL A 90 14.39 -15.61 -4.55
C VAL A 90 15.31 -15.82 -3.36
N ALA A 91 16.49 -15.25 -3.47
CA ALA A 91 17.43 -15.12 -2.37
C ALA A 91 17.09 -13.90 -1.50
N GLU A 92 17.67 -13.80 -0.31
CA GLU A 92 17.34 -12.73 0.63
C GLU A 92 17.78 -11.34 0.12
N GLN A 93 18.88 -11.29 -0.63
CA GLN A 93 19.43 -10.10 -1.27
C GLN A 93 18.60 -9.56 -2.44
N ASP A 94 17.61 -10.32 -2.92
CA ASP A 94 16.77 -9.91 -4.06
C ASP A 94 15.67 -8.90 -3.66
N ALA A 95 15.62 -8.51 -2.39
CA ALA A 95 14.66 -7.55 -1.88
C ALA A 95 14.85 -6.17 -2.51
N VAL A 96 13.76 -5.60 -3.01
CA VAL A 96 13.72 -4.20 -3.46
C VAL A 96 13.10 -3.35 -2.35
N SER A 97 13.86 -2.38 -1.84
CA SER A 97 13.33 -1.37 -0.93
C SER A 97 12.39 -0.43 -1.70
N MET A 98 11.15 -0.34 -1.26
CA MET A 98 10.11 0.47 -1.88
C MET A 98 9.36 1.30 -0.87
N SER A 99 8.89 2.46 -1.32
CA SER A 99 7.91 3.27 -0.61
C SER A 99 6.50 2.88 -1.08
N ILE A 100 5.67 2.37 -0.17
CA ILE A 100 4.31 1.94 -0.47
C ILE A 100 3.32 2.90 0.21
N GLY A 101 2.59 3.68 -0.58
CA GLY A 101 1.53 4.53 -0.04
C GLY A 101 0.26 3.74 0.22
N ASP A 102 -0.27 3.84 1.44
CA ASP A 102 -1.60 3.36 1.82
C ASP A 102 -2.45 4.50 2.41
N VAL A 103 -3.76 4.31 2.58
CA VAL A 103 -4.66 5.29 3.23
C VAL A 103 -4.20 5.65 4.64
N THR A 104 -3.53 4.73 5.33
CA THR A 104 -3.07 4.93 6.71
C THR A 104 -1.79 5.76 6.79
N GLU A 105 -0.78 5.45 5.98
CA GLU A 105 0.52 6.12 5.91
C GLU A 105 1.31 5.70 4.67
N ILE A 106 2.50 6.30 4.51
CA ILE A 106 3.50 5.89 3.52
C ILE A 106 4.48 4.96 4.22
N HIS A 107 4.44 3.69 3.83
CA HIS A 107 5.23 2.60 4.40
C HIS A 107 6.58 2.47 3.71
N ALA A 108 7.64 2.23 4.48
CA ALA A 108 8.84 1.60 3.96
C ALA A 108 8.61 0.08 3.93
N ALA A 109 8.89 -0.56 2.79
CA ALA A 109 8.68 -1.99 2.61
C ALA A 109 9.85 -2.64 1.87
N ARG A 110 10.11 -3.91 2.20
CA ARG A 110 10.98 -4.81 1.43
C ARG A 110 10.11 -5.70 0.58
N VAL A 111 10.20 -5.53 -0.74
CA VAL A 111 9.38 -6.23 -1.72
C VAL A 111 10.22 -7.26 -2.45
N TYR A 112 9.76 -8.51 -2.47
CA TYR A 112 10.37 -9.60 -3.22
C TYR A 112 9.55 -9.88 -4.46
N ARG A 113 10.18 -9.79 -5.63
CA ARG A 113 9.59 -10.21 -6.90
C ARG A 113 9.49 -11.73 -6.99
N CYS A 114 8.49 -12.24 -7.69
CA CYS A 114 8.47 -13.63 -8.12
C CYS A 114 9.45 -13.82 -9.28
N ASN A 115 10.29 -14.86 -9.20
CA ASN A 115 11.20 -15.29 -10.27
C ASN A 115 10.77 -16.61 -10.93
N CYS A 116 9.56 -17.09 -10.64
CA CYS A 116 8.99 -18.24 -11.32
C CYS A 116 8.50 -17.85 -12.71
N ALA A 117 9.34 -18.02 -13.73
CA ALA A 117 8.88 -18.09 -15.12
C ALA A 117 8.37 -19.50 -15.43
N ALA A 118 7.30 -19.61 -16.22
CA ALA A 118 6.92 -20.86 -16.87
C ALA A 118 8.01 -21.24 -17.90
N THR A 119 8.17 -22.53 -18.18
CA THR A 119 9.21 -23.00 -19.10
C THR A 119 9.03 -22.38 -20.48
N GLY A 120 9.96 -21.51 -20.88
CA GLY A 120 9.96 -20.85 -22.19
C GLY A 120 9.27 -19.49 -22.25
N GLU A 121 8.80 -18.95 -21.12
CA GLU A 121 8.24 -17.59 -21.03
C GLU A 121 9.25 -16.59 -20.48
N ASP A 122 9.14 -15.34 -20.94
CA ASP A 122 9.91 -14.23 -20.39
C ASP A 122 9.50 -13.97 -18.93
N PRO A 123 10.43 -13.53 -18.06
CA PRO A 123 10.10 -13.18 -16.69
C PRO A 123 9.04 -12.08 -16.63
N THR A 124 7.97 -12.29 -15.86
CA THR A 124 6.94 -11.27 -15.63
C THR A 124 7.57 -10.00 -15.03
N PRO A 125 7.38 -8.82 -15.65
CA PRO A 125 8.00 -7.59 -15.18
C PRO A 125 7.44 -7.13 -13.83
N LEU A 126 8.23 -6.38 -13.05
CA LEU A 126 7.86 -5.98 -11.69
C LEU A 126 6.54 -5.21 -11.63
N TRP A 127 6.29 -4.30 -12.58
CA TRP A 127 5.08 -3.48 -12.58
C TRP A 127 3.81 -4.32 -12.73
N GLU A 128 3.87 -5.42 -13.48
CA GLU A 128 2.75 -6.34 -13.66
C GLU A 128 2.51 -7.15 -12.39
N GLN A 129 3.58 -7.67 -11.78
CA GLN A 129 3.51 -8.37 -10.50
C GLN A 129 2.93 -7.49 -9.38
N LEU A 130 3.29 -6.19 -9.35
CA LEU A 130 2.71 -5.22 -8.42
C LEU A 130 1.21 -5.06 -8.64
N LEU A 131 0.77 -4.91 -9.90
CA LEU A 131 -0.66 -4.79 -10.22
C LEU A 131 -1.46 -6.03 -9.81
N LEU A 132 -0.92 -7.23 -10.07
CA LEU A 132 -1.51 -8.49 -9.61
C LEU A 132 -1.63 -8.56 -8.08
N ALA A 133 -0.65 -8.01 -7.37
CA ALA A 133 -0.67 -7.87 -5.91
C ALA A 133 -1.52 -6.67 -5.40
N ARG A 134 -2.32 -6.03 -6.25
CA ARG A 134 -3.13 -4.83 -5.94
C ARG A 134 -2.31 -3.64 -5.44
N LEU A 135 -1.10 -3.49 -5.95
CA LEU A 135 -0.22 -2.35 -5.77
C LEU A 135 -0.04 -1.64 -7.11
N PHE A 136 -0.50 -0.39 -7.19
CA PHE A 136 -0.38 0.42 -8.39
C PHE A 136 1.00 1.10 -8.44
N PRO A 137 1.85 0.78 -9.43
CA PRO A 137 3.20 1.33 -9.49
C PRO A 137 3.19 2.80 -9.92
N ALA A 138 4.15 3.58 -9.41
CA ALA A 138 4.33 4.97 -9.83
C ALA A 138 4.98 5.10 -11.22
N THR A 139 5.74 4.10 -11.64
CA THR A 139 6.48 4.02 -12.89
C THR A 139 6.37 2.60 -13.44
N PHE A 140 6.46 2.45 -14.77
CA PHE A 140 6.32 1.14 -15.42
C PHE A 140 7.65 0.60 -15.97
N SER A 141 8.77 1.11 -15.45
CA SER A 141 10.11 0.70 -15.84
C SER A 141 10.79 -0.02 -14.67
N GLU A 142 11.38 -1.18 -14.97
CA GLU A 142 12.01 -2.08 -13.98
C GLU A 142 13.06 -1.36 -13.11
N SER A 143 13.91 -0.54 -13.74
CA SER A 143 15.03 0.13 -13.06
C SER A 143 14.60 1.29 -12.16
N SER A 144 13.47 1.94 -12.45
CA SER A 144 13.02 3.16 -11.78
C SER A 144 11.89 2.95 -10.77
N THR A 145 11.28 1.77 -10.73
CA THR A 145 10.14 1.49 -9.85
C THR A 145 10.60 1.33 -8.40
N ARG A 146 10.39 2.41 -7.62
CA ARG A 146 10.70 2.50 -6.18
C ARG A 146 9.51 2.94 -5.34
N SER A 147 8.40 3.27 -5.97
CA SER A 147 7.16 3.68 -5.29
C SER A 147 5.96 2.96 -5.90
N ALA A 148 5.07 2.48 -5.05
CA ALA A 148 3.76 1.96 -5.44
C ALA A 148 2.69 2.38 -4.42
N TYR A 149 1.43 2.24 -4.79
CA TYR A 149 0.30 2.71 -4.00
C TYR A 149 -0.72 1.58 -3.90
N THR A 150 -1.26 1.31 -2.71
CA THR A 150 -2.31 0.30 -2.59
C THR A 150 -3.52 0.70 -3.43
N PHE A 151 -4.22 -0.28 -4.02
CA PHE A 151 -5.46 0.03 -4.75
C PHE A 151 -6.47 0.73 -3.83
N ARG A 152 -6.49 0.37 -2.55
CA ARG A 152 -7.28 1.05 -1.51
C ARG A 152 -6.98 2.55 -1.45
N LEU A 153 -5.70 2.95 -1.48
CA LEU A 153 -5.30 4.36 -1.53
C LEU A 153 -5.77 5.03 -2.83
N MET A 154 -5.56 4.36 -3.97
CA MET A 154 -5.91 4.93 -5.28
C MET A 154 -7.43 5.12 -5.43
N GLU A 155 -8.24 4.17 -4.96
CA GLU A 155 -9.70 4.23 -4.92
C GLU A 155 -10.17 5.35 -4.00
N HIS A 156 -9.64 5.43 -2.77
CA HIS A 156 -9.97 6.49 -1.81
C HIS A 156 -9.63 7.87 -2.35
N TRP A 157 -8.43 8.04 -2.91
CA TRP A 157 -8.00 9.31 -3.49
C TRP A 157 -8.86 9.72 -4.68
N HIS A 158 -9.20 8.78 -5.56
CA HIS A 158 -10.04 9.05 -6.72
C HIS A 158 -11.43 9.55 -6.28
N LEU A 159 -12.03 8.95 -5.26
CA LEU A 159 -13.29 9.42 -4.66
C LEU A 159 -13.16 10.82 -4.06
N ASP A 160 -12.08 11.12 -3.31
CA ASP A 160 -11.87 12.44 -2.71
C ASP A 160 -11.72 13.57 -3.74
N ILE A 161 -11.12 13.28 -4.90
CA ILE A 161 -11.06 14.25 -5.99
C ILE A 161 -12.43 14.45 -6.63
N MET A 162 -13.16 13.37 -6.89
CA MET A 162 -14.45 13.45 -7.60
C MET A 162 -15.53 14.09 -6.74
N GLN A 163 -15.64 13.65 -5.48
CA GLN A 163 -16.68 14.10 -4.55
C GLN A 163 -16.26 15.32 -3.74
N GLY A 164 -15.05 15.28 -3.17
CA GLY A 164 -14.53 16.31 -2.27
C GLY A 164 -13.86 17.48 -3.00
N LYS A 165 -13.60 17.36 -4.31
CA LYS A 165 -12.82 18.33 -5.12
C LYS A 165 -11.47 18.67 -4.49
N LYS A 166 -10.92 17.75 -3.70
CA LYS A 166 -9.66 17.94 -2.98
C LYS A 166 -8.52 17.99 -3.99
N LEU A 167 -7.66 18.99 -3.89
CA LEU A 167 -6.48 19.06 -4.75
C LEU A 167 -5.56 17.88 -4.44
N VAL A 168 -4.89 17.34 -5.46
CA VAL A 168 -3.93 16.23 -5.29
C VAL A 168 -2.86 16.59 -4.27
N TYR A 169 -2.42 17.85 -4.29
CA TYR A 169 -1.46 18.41 -3.35
C TYR A 169 -1.93 18.29 -1.88
N ASP A 170 -3.15 18.72 -1.58
CA ASP A 170 -3.70 18.66 -0.22
C ASP A 170 -3.92 17.22 0.25
N TYR A 171 -4.29 16.33 -0.68
CA TYR A 171 -4.40 14.91 -0.37
C TYR A 171 -3.03 14.31 -0.03
N TRP A 172 -2.00 14.60 -0.84
CA TRP A 172 -0.64 14.16 -0.57
C TRP A 172 -0.12 14.68 0.77
N LEU A 173 -0.34 15.96 1.06
CA LEU A 173 0.09 16.57 2.32
C LEU A 173 -0.65 15.95 3.52
N SER A 174 -1.94 15.63 3.36
CA SER A 174 -2.70 14.90 4.39
C SER A 174 -2.10 13.52 4.64
N LEU A 175 -1.71 12.80 3.58
CA LEU A 175 -1.09 11.49 3.69
C LEU A 175 0.30 11.57 4.34
N GLN A 176 1.12 12.56 3.96
CA GLN A 176 2.41 12.83 4.59
C GLN A 176 2.28 13.11 6.08
N ARG A 177 1.32 13.96 6.48
CA ARG A 177 1.04 14.25 7.90
C ARG A 177 0.54 13.02 8.66
N ARG A 178 -0.15 12.10 7.99
CA ARG A 178 -0.51 10.81 8.57
C ARG A 178 0.71 9.92 8.84
N THR A 179 1.74 9.97 7.99
CA THR A 179 3.03 9.28 8.20
C THR A 179 3.88 9.96 9.27
N ASN A 180 4.06 11.27 9.18
CA ASN A 180 4.77 12.09 10.14
C ASN A 180 4.14 13.49 10.19
N VAL A 181 3.57 13.83 11.36
CA VAL A 181 2.79 15.06 11.59
C VAL A 181 3.60 16.33 11.30
N VAL A 182 4.93 16.28 11.47
CA VAL A 182 5.82 17.44 11.33
C VAL A 182 6.42 17.55 9.92
N ALA A 183 6.30 16.51 9.10
CA ALA A 183 6.91 16.48 7.79
C ALA A 183 6.11 17.31 6.76
N ASN A 184 6.79 18.26 6.12
CA ASN A 184 6.36 18.89 4.86
C ASN A 184 7.20 18.32 3.70
N ASP A 185 7.29 16.99 3.63
CA ASP A 185 8.06 16.31 2.59
C ASP A 185 7.22 16.15 1.31
N LEU A 186 7.71 16.74 0.22
CA LEU A 186 7.12 16.61 -1.12
C LEU A 186 7.82 15.52 -1.95
N SER A 187 8.78 14.80 -1.38
CA SER A 187 9.30 13.57 -1.98
C SER A 187 8.13 12.64 -2.30
N GLY A 188 8.15 11.97 -3.45
CA GLY A 188 7.05 11.11 -3.89
C GLY A 188 5.81 11.81 -4.47
N TYR A 189 5.57 13.11 -4.25
CA TYR A 189 4.39 13.81 -4.79
C TYR A 189 4.26 13.68 -6.31
N LYS A 190 5.37 13.86 -7.05
CA LYS A 190 5.40 13.70 -8.51
C LYS A 190 5.09 12.26 -8.94
N ASN A 191 5.53 11.28 -8.17
CA ASN A 191 5.24 9.86 -8.40
C ASN A 191 3.74 9.58 -8.19
N PHE A 192 3.14 10.17 -7.16
CA PHE A 192 1.72 10.01 -6.87
C PHE A 192 0.84 10.69 -7.92
N LEU A 193 1.20 11.90 -8.34
CA LEU A 193 0.55 12.58 -9.47
C LEU A 193 0.59 11.73 -10.75
N ARG A 194 1.74 11.09 -11.03
CA ARG A 194 1.88 10.22 -12.20
C ARG A 194 0.98 9.00 -12.08
N ALA A 195 1.05 8.27 -10.96
CA ALA A 195 0.18 7.12 -10.69
C ALA A 195 -1.30 7.50 -10.80
N GLY A 196 -1.70 8.63 -10.22
CA GLY A 196 -3.06 9.13 -10.26
C GLY A 196 -3.58 9.41 -11.67
N ARG A 197 -2.73 9.93 -12.57
CA ARG A 197 -3.12 10.11 -13.98
C ARG A 197 -3.40 8.77 -14.68
N TYR A 198 -2.49 7.81 -14.55
CA TYR A 198 -2.67 6.47 -15.13
C TYR A 198 -3.88 5.76 -14.54
N TRP A 199 -4.06 5.82 -13.22
CA TRP A 199 -5.20 5.21 -12.55
C TRP A 199 -6.55 5.71 -13.10
N ARG A 200 -6.70 7.03 -13.28
CA ARG A 200 -7.93 7.61 -13.83
C ARG A 200 -8.19 7.17 -15.27
N ASP A 201 -7.16 7.21 -16.12
CA ASP A 201 -7.26 6.76 -17.51
C ASP A 201 -7.66 5.28 -17.59
N LEU A 202 -6.95 4.40 -16.88
CA LEU A 202 -7.24 2.96 -16.86
C LEU A 202 -8.62 2.66 -16.27
N THR A 203 -9.02 3.37 -15.21
CA THR A 203 -10.36 3.22 -14.61
C THR A 203 -11.45 3.61 -15.61
N SER A 204 -11.27 4.73 -16.33
CA SER A 204 -12.21 5.20 -17.36
C SER A 204 -12.32 4.21 -18.53
N ARG A 205 -11.19 3.69 -19.02
CA ARG A 205 -11.15 2.65 -20.07
C ARG A 205 -11.81 1.34 -19.63
N ARG A 206 -11.59 0.94 -18.37
CA ARG A 206 -12.22 -0.26 -17.78
C ARG A 206 -13.74 -0.08 -17.68
N GLN A 207 -14.21 1.05 -17.16
CA GLN A 207 -15.64 1.31 -16.95
C GLN A 207 -16.42 1.51 -18.25
N SER A 208 -15.80 2.10 -19.26
CA SER A 208 -16.42 2.31 -20.57
C SER A 208 -16.59 1.01 -21.38
N GLY A 209 -15.93 -0.08 -21.00
CA GLY A 209 -15.93 -1.34 -21.77
C GLY A 209 -15.00 -1.33 -22.99
N GLN A 210 -14.21 -0.27 -23.17
CA GLN A 210 -13.26 -0.16 -24.29
C GLN A 210 -12.23 -1.30 -24.32
N GLY A 211 -11.81 -1.78 -23.14
CA GLY A 211 -10.93 -2.95 -23.04
C GLY A 211 -11.54 -4.26 -23.56
N HIS A 212 -12.86 -4.31 -23.78
CA HIS A 212 -13.60 -5.46 -24.31
C HIS A 212 -14.16 -5.22 -25.71
N GLY A 213 -13.72 -4.16 -26.40
CA GLY A 213 -14.17 -3.86 -27.76
C GLY A 213 -15.64 -3.46 -27.85
N ILE A 214 -16.15 -2.74 -26.85
CA ILE A 214 -17.57 -2.31 -26.78
C ILE A 214 -18.06 -1.59 -28.04
N ASP A 215 -17.16 -0.93 -28.78
CA ASP A 215 -17.48 -0.23 -30.03
C ASP A 215 -18.10 -1.15 -31.09
N ALA A 216 -17.82 -2.46 -31.07
CA ALA A 216 -18.46 -3.42 -31.98
C ALA A 216 -19.96 -3.63 -31.70
N PHE A 217 -20.44 -3.23 -30.52
CA PHE A 217 -21.81 -3.44 -30.06
C PHE A 217 -22.62 -2.14 -29.94
N LEU A 218 -21.96 -0.98 -30.02
CA LEU A 218 -22.62 0.33 -29.88
C LEU A 218 -23.02 0.90 -31.25
N PRO A 219 -24.00 1.82 -31.30
CA PRO A 219 -24.41 2.45 -32.54
C PRO A 219 -23.26 3.21 -33.23
N ALA A 220 -23.30 3.27 -34.56
CA ALA A 220 -22.24 3.84 -35.39
C ALA A 220 -22.05 5.37 -35.24
N ASN A 221 -22.94 6.05 -34.51
CA ASN A 221 -22.84 7.48 -34.22
C ASN A 221 -21.77 7.83 -33.17
N ARG A 222 -21.09 6.82 -32.59
CA ARG A 222 -20.03 7.01 -31.59
C ARG A 222 -18.63 6.94 -32.23
N TYR A 223 -17.74 7.83 -31.80
CA TYR A 223 -16.32 7.75 -32.14
C TYR A 223 -15.67 6.51 -31.53
N PRO A 224 -14.95 5.68 -32.31
CA PRO A 224 -14.20 4.55 -31.80
C PRO A 224 -13.19 4.96 -30.72
N GLY A 225 -13.09 4.18 -29.65
CA GLY A 225 -12.21 4.43 -28.50
C GLY A 225 -12.74 5.48 -27.51
N SER A 226 -13.94 6.03 -27.72
CA SER A 226 -14.51 7.04 -26.83
C SER A 226 -14.88 6.45 -25.46
N VAL A 227 -14.29 7.01 -24.41
CA VAL A 227 -14.62 6.72 -22.99
C VAL A 227 -15.64 7.71 -22.41
N ALA A 228 -16.13 8.65 -23.21
CA ALA A 228 -17.10 9.64 -22.76
C ALA A 228 -18.48 8.99 -22.54
N ILE A 229 -19.16 9.42 -21.47
CA ILE A 229 -20.56 9.09 -21.24
C ILE A 229 -21.39 9.98 -22.15
N VAL A 230 -22.30 9.38 -22.93
CA VAL A 230 -23.24 10.14 -23.76
C VAL A 230 -24.17 10.91 -22.84
N CYS A 231 -24.21 12.22 -23.01
CA CYS A 231 -25.16 13.07 -22.32
C CYS A 231 -26.50 12.95 -23.07
N PRO A 232 -27.58 12.44 -22.44
CA PRO A 232 -28.88 12.31 -23.10
C PRO A 232 -29.51 13.67 -23.46
N ALA A 233 -28.96 14.77 -22.94
CA ALA A 233 -29.40 16.13 -23.26
C ALA A 233 -28.55 16.80 -24.35
N CYS A 234 -27.42 16.22 -24.76
CA CYS A 234 -26.63 16.77 -25.86
C CYS A 234 -27.25 16.34 -27.20
N PRO A 235 -27.50 17.28 -28.13
CA PRO A 235 -27.92 16.91 -29.48
C PRO A 235 -26.82 16.11 -30.18
N GLU A 236 -27.20 15.01 -30.84
CA GLU A 236 -26.33 14.19 -31.68
C GLU A 236 -26.07 14.84 -33.04
#